data_AF-A0AB34JIH9-F1
#
_entry.id   AF-A0AB34JIH9-F1
#
_cell.length_a   1.000
_cell.length_b   1.000
_cell.length_c   1.000
_cell.angle_alpha   90.00
_cell.angle_beta   90.00
_cell.angle_gamma   90.00
#
_symmetry.space_group_name_H-M   'P 1'
#
loop_
_entity.id
_entity.type
_entity.pdbx_description
1 polymer ?
#
loop_
_entity_poly.entity_id
_entity_poly.type
_entity_poly.pdbx_seq_one_letter_code
_entity_poly.pdbx_strand_id
1 'polypeptide(L)'
;MKPPTLKPPVSLVAMLPSLRGRSLHSLLSRRLLHVLPPTPFSDRVPRATAVRLADGVGRSFAGRRLSAAAAPAEQIDTRPFPLRYWKSLLFASVVCAWLNSLRVSNKTSTLRKEMEERVEADSPTNPDELLELRALNDTPSSKIAQLPALASKRLSRWGRASVVEATTPQLLQLLQEAVGGELREVYVLERMLMAIAESKVARGEVADPPPPILDVPLDVRMATATLMFLSSGSVVERLEAMFDVLQQQTEDGRRAVSAEKIEPLLASLIATGQVPPEKQVEVINEGKNELGFGRDWYRVQPVVRLTSADWAAQPPAAEPPGAEEASEPVTAPESPPLDRVELEQFIQMLQGDVVCIWGECHLIHERKRQKKIAEEIAESARNPSWSTRAWNAVFGSSGTPVAESATAPNADAASLPPVERMPQESSLPKSPPSTADFEPAESFTGARQGYVFKLGPMGLGYYKD
;
A
#
# COMPACT_ATOMS: atom_id res chain seq x y z
N MET A 1 37.50 9.30 74.33
CA MET A 1 37.37 8.14 73.42
C MET A 1 37.36 8.67 71.99
N LYS A 2 38.38 8.34 71.18
CA LYS A 2 38.53 8.80 69.78
C LYS A 2 37.78 7.85 68.84
N PRO A 3 37.10 8.34 67.79
CA PRO A 3 36.47 7.48 66.79
C PRO A 3 37.49 6.88 65.81
N PRO A 4 37.22 5.70 65.21
CA PRO A 4 38.16 5.02 64.32
C PRO A 4 38.18 5.66 62.93
N THR A 5 39.40 5.89 62.43
CA THR A 5 39.71 6.31 61.07
C THR A 5 39.57 5.16 60.07
N LEU A 6 38.63 5.28 59.14
CA LEU A 6 38.48 4.43 57.96
C LEU A 6 39.52 4.81 56.90
N LYS A 7 40.31 3.83 56.45
CA LYS A 7 41.24 3.95 55.32
C LYS A 7 40.48 3.92 53.98
N PRO A 8 40.86 4.73 52.98
CA PRO A 8 40.28 4.63 51.64
C PRO A 8 40.85 3.43 50.85
N PRO A 9 40.11 2.89 49.87
CA PRO A 9 40.56 1.77 49.06
C PRO A 9 41.65 2.19 48.05
N VAL A 10 42.58 1.26 47.85
CA VAL A 10 43.72 1.32 46.94
C VAL A 10 43.21 1.34 45.50
N SER A 11 43.55 2.41 44.77
CA SER A 11 43.31 2.54 43.33
C SER A 11 44.33 1.71 42.56
N LEU A 12 43.86 0.67 41.88
CA LEU A 12 44.69 -0.21 41.05
C LEU A 12 44.78 0.41 39.65
N VAL A 13 45.81 1.22 39.42
CA VAL A 13 46.18 1.77 38.12
C VAL A 13 46.84 0.66 37.32
N ALA A 14 46.09 0.04 36.41
CA ALA A 14 46.64 -0.84 35.39
C ALA A 14 47.16 0.01 34.22
N MET A 15 48.48 0.01 34.05
CA MET A 15 49.16 0.47 32.84
C MET A 15 48.78 -0.39 31.64
N LEU A 16 48.32 0.21 30.55
CA LEU A 16 48.37 -0.37 29.21
C LEU A 16 48.92 0.68 28.21
N PRO A 17 49.71 0.25 27.22
CA PRO A 17 50.58 1.13 26.46
C PRO A 17 49.86 1.86 25.33
N SER A 18 50.23 3.13 25.18
CA SER A 18 50.02 3.97 24.00
C SER A 18 50.66 3.32 22.76
N LEU A 19 49.84 2.92 21.78
CA LEU A 19 50.27 2.73 20.40
C LEU A 19 49.60 3.78 19.51
N ARG A 20 50.40 4.81 19.20
CA ARG A 20 50.18 5.76 18.11
C ARG A 20 50.23 5.04 16.76
N GLY A 21 49.22 5.32 15.94
CA GLY A 21 49.39 5.69 14.54
C GLY A 21 49.74 4.57 13.55
N ARG A 22 48.75 4.15 12.77
CA ARG A 22 48.92 3.86 11.33
C ARG A 22 47.59 4.00 10.61
N SER A 23 47.56 4.97 9.71
CA SER A 23 46.55 5.18 8.67
C SER A 23 46.37 3.90 7.85
N LEU A 24 45.14 3.37 7.81
CA LEU A 24 44.69 2.35 6.86
C LEU A 24 43.62 2.94 5.95
N HIS A 25 44.02 3.94 5.16
CA HIS A 25 43.30 4.39 3.98
C HIS A 25 43.92 3.72 2.73
N SER A 26 43.73 2.41 2.58
CA SER A 26 43.80 1.69 1.30
C SER A 26 43.56 0.21 1.58
N LEU A 27 42.92 -0.50 0.64
CA LEU A 27 42.52 -1.92 0.69
C LEU A 27 41.09 -2.15 1.22
N LEU A 28 40.09 -1.74 0.44
CA LEU A 28 38.86 -2.50 0.18
C LEU A 28 38.12 -1.85 -1.01
N SER A 29 38.73 -1.97 -2.19
CA SER A 29 38.09 -1.65 -3.47
C SER A 29 38.67 -2.58 -4.52
N ARG A 30 38.32 -3.86 -4.44
CA ARG A 30 38.50 -4.85 -5.52
C ARG A 30 37.90 -6.18 -5.08
N ARG A 31 36.68 -6.44 -5.57
CA ARG A 31 36.13 -7.74 -6.00
C ARG A 31 34.64 -7.76 -5.73
N LEU A 32 33.86 -7.54 -6.77
CA LEU A 32 32.63 -8.25 -7.12
C LEU A 32 32.05 -7.60 -8.39
N LEU A 33 32.73 -7.83 -9.52
CA LEU A 33 32.09 -7.76 -10.84
C LEU A 33 31.86 -9.21 -11.25
N HIS A 34 30.68 -9.73 -10.94
CA HIS A 34 30.22 -10.98 -11.54
C HIS A 34 29.85 -10.70 -13.00
N VAL A 35 30.60 -11.35 -13.87
CA VAL A 35 30.37 -11.46 -15.32
C VAL A 35 29.06 -12.21 -15.53
N LEU A 36 28.04 -11.53 -16.07
CA LEU A 36 26.89 -12.19 -16.68
C LEU A 36 27.29 -12.74 -18.05
N PRO A 37 26.94 -13.98 -18.41
CA PRO A 37 27.24 -14.53 -19.72
C PRO A 37 26.38 -13.86 -20.81
N PRO A 38 26.91 -13.68 -22.03
CA PRO A 38 26.16 -13.13 -23.14
C PRO A 38 25.08 -14.11 -23.61
N THR A 39 23.83 -13.67 -23.63
CA THR A 39 22.73 -14.37 -24.29
C THR A 39 22.95 -14.38 -25.80
N PRO A 40 22.83 -15.53 -26.50
CA PRO A 40 22.92 -15.54 -27.96
C PRO A 40 21.69 -14.87 -28.57
N PHE A 41 21.93 -13.80 -29.32
CA PHE A 41 20.99 -13.19 -30.25
C PHE A 41 20.59 -14.25 -31.30
N SER A 42 19.34 -14.72 -31.24
CA SER A 42 18.75 -15.55 -32.29
C SER A 42 18.16 -14.66 -33.37
N ASP A 43 18.90 -14.52 -34.48
CA ASP A 43 18.36 -14.01 -35.74
C ASP A 43 17.27 -14.97 -36.25
N ARG A 44 16.01 -14.63 -35.99
CA ARG A 44 14.88 -15.18 -36.73
C ARG A 44 14.26 -14.09 -37.60
N VAL A 45 14.76 -14.02 -38.83
CA VAL A 45 14.07 -13.38 -39.95
C VAL A 45 12.74 -14.11 -40.18
N PRO A 46 11.58 -13.45 -40.15
CA PRO A 46 10.34 -14.08 -40.57
C PRO A 46 10.36 -14.27 -42.09
N ARG A 47 10.46 -15.53 -42.53
CA ARG A 47 10.17 -15.93 -43.91
C ARG A 47 8.70 -15.59 -44.21
N ALA A 48 8.48 -14.75 -45.21
CA ALA A 48 7.17 -14.53 -45.79
C ALA A 48 6.63 -15.84 -46.38
N THR A 49 5.60 -16.40 -45.75
CA THR A 49 4.82 -17.51 -46.28
C THR A 49 3.92 -16.96 -47.39
N ALA A 50 4.25 -17.30 -48.64
CA ALA A 50 3.37 -17.09 -49.78
C ALA A 50 2.12 -17.95 -49.61
N VAL A 51 0.98 -17.32 -49.30
CA VAL A 51 -0.33 -17.95 -49.35
C VAL A 51 -0.72 -18.12 -50.82
N ARG A 52 -0.66 -19.35 -51.31
CA ARG A 52 -1.36 -19.78 -52.52
C ARG A 52 -2.86 -19.64 -52.28
N LEU A 53 -3.49 -18.68 -52.94
CA LEU A 53 -4.93 -18.63 -53.12
C LEU A 53 -5.32 -19.73 -54.10
N ALA A 54 -6.08 -20.69 -53.58
CA ALA A 54 -6.69 -21.76 -54.35
C ALA A 54 -7.85 -21.23 -55.19
N ASP A 55 -7.96 -21.82 -56.37
CA ASP A 55 -9.00 -21.65 -57.36
C ASP A 55 -10.41 -21.92 -56.81
N GLY A 56 -11.36 -21.14 -57.34
CA GLY A 56 -12.66 -21.68 -57.73
C GLY A 56 -13.83 -21.41 -56.80
N VAL A 57 -14.64 -20.40 -57.12
CA VAL A 57 -16.10 -20.55 -57.22
C VAL A 57 -16.61 -19.64 -58.33
N GLY A 58 -16.96 -20.24 -59.46
CA GLY A 58 -17.73 -19.58 -60.51
C GLY A 58 -19.15 -19.28 -60.01
N ARG A 59 -19.50 -18.00 -59.91
CA ARG A 59 -20.90 -17.55 -59.93
C ARG A 59 -21.10 -16.66 -61.15
N SER A 60 -21.85 -17.22 -62.10
CA SER A 60 -22.42 -16.56 -63.25
C SER A 60 -23.36 -15.43 -62.80
N PHE A 61 -22.87 -14.20 -62.83
CA PHE A 61 -23.72 -13.01 -62.74
C PHE A 61 -24.19 -12.63 -64.14
N ALA A 62 -25.50 -12.81 -64.35
CA ALA A 62 -26.20 -12.39 -65.55
C ALA A 62 -26.09 -10.88 -65.75
N GLY A 63 -25.96 -10.49 -67.03
CA GLY A 63 -25.57 -9.17 -67.46
C GLY A 63 -26.50 -8.05 -67.00
N ARG A 64 -25.92 -7.12 -66.24
CA ARG A 64 -26.42 -5.75 -66.14
C ARG A 64 -25.48 -4.90 -66.98
N ARG A 65 -25.88 -4.55 -68.20
CA ARG A 65 -25.18 -3.58 -69.06
C ARG A 65 -25.23 -2.22 -68.39
N LEU A 66 -24.28 -1.94 -67.51
CA LEU A 66 -24.01 -0.60 -67.03
C LEU A 66 -23.28 0.14 -68.14
N SER A 67 -23.95 1.16 -68.65
CA SER A 67 -23.39 2.16 -69.54
C SER A 67 -22.11 2.70 -68.92
N ALA A 68 -20.96 2.38 -69.52
CA ALA A 68 -19.65 2.89 -69.13
C ALA A 68 -19.58 4.38 -69.46
N ALA A 69 -20.14 5.21 -68.59
CA ALA A 69 -19.76 6.60 -68.51
C ALA A 69 -18.27 6.60 -68.12
N ALA A 70 -17.42 7.03 -69.05
CA ALA A 70 -15.98 7.14 -68.85
C ALA A 70 -15.73 7.90 -67.53
N ALA A 71 -15.30 7.17 -66.50
CA ALA A 71 -14.90 7.79 -65.25
C ALA A 71 -13.82 8.83 -65.58
N PRO A 72 -13.95 10.08 -65.10
CA PRO A 72 -12.94 11.09 -65.36
C PRO A 72 -11.59 10.53 -64.94
N ALA A 73 -10.61 10.58 -65.86
CA ALA A 73 -9.27 10.08 -65.62
C ALA A 73 -8.75 10.69 -64.31
N GLU A 74 -8.64 9.84 -63.29
CA GLU A 74 -8.22 10.24 -61.96
C GLU A 74 -6.81 10.83 -62.08
N GLN A 75 -6.70 12.15 -61.89
CA GLN A 75 -5.41 12.82 -61.96
C GLN A 75 -4.51 12.23 -60.88
N ILE A 76 -3.49 11.49 -61.29
CA ILE A 76 -2.48 10.93 -60.40
C ILE A 76 -1.75 12.10 -59.77
N ASP A 77 -2.07 12.41 -58.51
CA ASP A 77 -1.34 13.41 -57.73
C ASP A 77 0.14 12.98 -57.59
N THR A 78 1.02 13.74 -58.26
CA THR A 78 2.46 13.49 -58.36
C THR A 78 3.26 14.05 -57.18
N ARG A 79 2.59 14.65 -56.18
CA ARG A 79 3.25 15.14 -54.98
C ARG A 79 3.98 14.00 -54.25
N PRO A 80 5.14 14.28 -53.62
CA PRO A 80 5.87 13.27 -52.86
C PRO A 80 5.00 12.73 -51.71
N PHE A 81 5.14 11.44 -51.43
CA PHE A 81 4.37 10.70 -50.42
C PHE A 81 4.10 11.46 -49.11
N PRO A 82 5.09 12.11 -48.45
CA PRO A 82 4.83 12.83 -47.20
C PRO A 82 3.86 14.01 -47.34
N LEU A 83 3.84 14.70 -48.48
CA LEU A 83 2.88 15.79 -48.74
C LEU A 83 1.50 15.26 -49.12
N ARG A 84 1.45 14.11 -49.79
CA ARG A 84 0.20 13.45 -50.18
C ARG A 84 -0.56 12.89 -48.97
N TYR A 85 0.17 12.37 -47.98
CA TYR A 85 -0.39 11.72 -46.79
C TYR A 85 -0.06 12.45 -45.48
N TRP A 86 0.20 13.76 -45.52
CA TRP A 86 0.62 14.51 -44.34
C TRP A 86 -0.35 14.37 -43.15
N LYS A 87 -1.67 14.35 -43.41
CA LYS A 87 -2.69 14.14 -42.37
C LYS A 87 -2.60 12.75 -41.74
N SER A 88 -2.39 11.71 -42.56
CA SER A 88 -2.22 10.34 -42.09
C SER A 88 -0.93 10.18 -41.28
N LEU A 89 0.15 10.85 -41.70
CA LEU A 89 1.42 10.86 -40.96
C LEU A 89 1.29 11.58 -39.61
N LEU A 90 0.59 12.72 -39.56
CA LEU A 90 0.29 13.40 -38.31
C LEU A 90 -0.58 12.53 -37.39
N PHE A 91 -1.67 11.96 -37.91
CA PHE A 91 -2.51 11.06 -37.13
C PHE A 91 -1.73 9.85 -36.59
N ALA A 92 -0.90 9.22 -37.43
CA ALA A 92 -0.04 8.12 -37.02
C ALA A 92 0.95 8.55 -35.93
N SER A 93 1.54 9.75 -36.02
CA SER A 93 2.44 10.27 -34.97
C SER A 93 1.72 10.49 -33.64
N VAL A 94 0.49 11.02 -33.65
CA VAL A 94 -0.31 11.24 -32.44
C VAL A 94 -0.71 9.91 -31.80
N VAL A 95 -1.15 8.94 -32.61
CA VAL A 95 -1.49 7.59 -32.14
C VAL A 95 -0.25 6.87 -31.58
N CYS A 96 0.89 6.94 -32.27
CA CYS A 96 2.15 6.37 -31.78
C CYS A 96 2.61 7.03 -30.48
N ALA A 97 2.50 8.36 -30.35
CA ALA A 97 2.82 9.07 -29.12
C ALA A 97 1.89 8.67 -27.97
N TRP A 98 0.59 8.53 -28.23
CA TRP A 98 -0.39 8.06 -27.24
C TRP A 98 -0.13 6.61 -26.81
N LEU A 99 0.09 5.69 -27.75
CA LEU A 99 0.44 4.30 -27.45
C LEU A 99 1.76 4.19 -26.67
N ASN A 100 2.75 5.02 -27.01
CA ASN A 100 4.00 5.08 -26.25
C ASN A 100 3.77 5.60 -24.83
N SER A 101 2.95 6.63 -24.66
CA SER A 101 2.56 7.15 -23.34
C SER A 101 1.87 6.08 -22.48
N LEU A 102 0.94 5.32 -23.06
CA LEU A 102 0.29 4.19 -22.38
C LEU A 102 1.29 3.10 -22.01
N ARG A 103 2.21 2.75 -22.91
CA ARG A 103 3.25 1.75 -22.64
C ARG A 103 4.17 2.18 -21.50
N VAL A 104 4.58 3.45 -21.48
CA VAL A 104 5.41 4.00 -20.40
C VAL A 104 4.65 4.00 -19.08
N SER A 105 3.40 4.46 -19.06
CA SER A 105 2.54 4.46 -17.86
C SER A 105 2.30 3.04 -17.32
N ASN A 106 2.08 2.06 -18.20
CA ASN A 106 1.94 0.68 -17.77
C ASN A 106 3.25 0.15 -17.18
N LYS A 107 4.39 0.42 -17.83
CA LYS A 107 5.72 -0.01 -17.35
C LYS A 107 6.06 0.61 -15.99
N THR A 108 5.78 1.89 -15.77
CA THR A 108 6.02 2.55 -14.47
C THR A 108 5.12 1.95 -13.38
N SER A 109 3.86 1.67 -13.69
CA SER A 109 2.97 0.95 -12.75
C SER A 109 3.46 -0.46 -12.40
N THR A 110 4.04 -1.20 -13.37
CA THR A 110 4.60 -2.53 -13.11
C THR A 110 5.85 -2.44 -12.23
N LEU A 111 6.73 -1.48 -12.49
CA LEU A 111 7.93 -1.26 -11.67
C LEU A 111 7.57 -0.86 -10.23
N ARG A 112 6.54 -0.03 -10.07
CA ARG A 112 6.01 0.31 -8.74
C ARG A 112 5.55 -0.93 -7.99
N LYS A 113 4.72 -1.76 -8.63
CA LYS A 113 4.23 -3.02 -8.03
C LYS A 113 5.37 -3.97 -7.67
N GLU A 114 6.37 -4.09 -8.53
CA GLU A 114 7.54 -4.93 -8.24
C GLU A 114 8.32 -4.42 -7.01
N MET A 115 8.39 -3.10 -6.81
CA MET A 115 9.01 -2.53 -5.61
C MET A 115 8.14 -2.71 -4.36
N GLU A 116 6.82 -2.55 -4.49
CA GLU A 116 5.86 -2.81 -3.41
C GLU A 116 5.91 -4.29 -2.98
N GLU A 117 5.92 -5.23 -3.94
CA GLU A 117 6.08 -6.68 -3.69
C GLU A 117 7.41 -7.02 -3.02
N ARG A 118 8.51 -6.33 -3.37
CA ARG A 118 9.81 -6.51 -2.69
C ARG A 118 9.77 -6.02 -1.25
N VAL A 119 9.19 -4.83 -1.01
CA VAL A 119 9.02 -4.30 0.36
C VAL A 119 8.14 -5.23 1.19
N GLU A 120 7.08 -5.77 0.60
CA GLU A 120 6.20 -6.74 1.25
C GLU A 120 6.93 -8.06 1.55
N ALA A 121 7.77 -8.55 0.62
CA ALA A 121 8.58 -9.76 0.82
C ALA A 121 9.67 -9.61 1.89
N ASP A 122 10.21 -8.39 2.06
CA ASP A 122 11.21 -8.07 3.08
C ASP A 122 10.56 -7.79 4.46
N SER A 123 9.23 -7.59 4.52
CA SER A 123 8.51 -7.36 5.77
C SER A 123 8.54 -8.62 6.66
N PRO A 124 8.84 -8.51 7.96
CA PRO A 124 8.89 -9.67 8.86
C PRO A 124 7.52 -10.32 9.07
N THR A 125 6.44 -9.58 8.81
CA THR A 125 5.06 -10.00 9.00
C THR A 125 4.21 -9.60 7.80
N ASN A 126 3.35 -10.53 7.38
CA ASN A 126 2.33 -10.27 6.37
C ASN A 126 1.17 -9.46 6.99
N PRO A 127 0.56 -8.49 6.27
CA PRO A 127 -0.68 -7.83 6.68
C PRO A 127 -1.77 -8.77 7.22
N ASP A 128 -1.95 -9.95 6.63
CA ASP A 128 -2.94 -10.93 7.08
C ASP A 128 -2.58 -11.52 8.45
N GLU A 129 -1.29 -11.83 8.68
CA GLU A 129 -0.79 -12.30 9.99
C GLU A 129 -1.02 -11.23 11.08
N LEU A 130 -0.89 -9.94 10.76
CA LEU A 130 -1.15 -8.86 11.71
C LEU A 130 -2.64 -8.78 12.11
N LEU A 131 -3.55 -9.01 11.15
CA LEU A 131 -4.99 -9.05 11.40
C LEU A 131 -5.38 -10.28 12.23
N GLU A 132 -4.79 -11.44 11.93
CA GLU A 132 -4.97 -12.67 12.71
C GLU A 132 -4.44 -12.51 14.13
N LEU A 133 -3.23 -11.98 14.30
CA LEU A 133 -2.64 -11.68 15.61
C LEU A 133 -3.54 -10.79 16.47
N ARG A 134 -4.12 -9.74 15.86
CA ARG A 134 -5.04 -8.84 16.55
C ARG A 134 -6.33 -9.55 16.93
N ALA A 135 -6.91 -10.33 16.02
CA ALA A 135 -8.14 -11.08 16.26
C ALA A 135 -7.97 -12.16 17.35
N LEU A 136 -6.79 -12.78 17.43
CA LEU A 136 -6.49 -13.87 18.35
C LEU A 136 -6.15 -13.40 19.77
N ASN A 137 -5.49 -12.24 19.92
CA ASN A 137 -5.02 -11.76 21.21
C ASN A 137 -5.99 -10.75 21.89
N ASP A 138 -6.91 -10.13 21.16
CA ASP A 138 -8.02 -9.26 21.62
C ASP A 138 -7.75 -8.57 22.98
N THR A 139 -6.67 -7.79 23.06
CA THR A 139 -6.21 -7.22 24.33
C THR A 139 -6.66 -5.76 24.44
N PRO A 140 -7.26 -5.32 25.57
CA PRO A 140 -7.61 -3.91 25.75
C PRO A 140 -6.35 -3.03 25.81
N SER A 141 -6.39 -1.84 25.20
CA SER A 141 -5.21 -0.95 25.07
C SER A 141 -4.64 -0.57 26.43
N SER A 142 -5.51 -0.46 27.44
CA SER A 142 -5.14 -0.17 28.83
C SER A 142 -4.23 -1.22 29.46
N LYS A 143 -4.29 -2.50 29.04
CA LYS A 143 -3.39 -3.55 29.53
C LYS A 143 -2.01 -3.43 28.89
N ILE A 144 -1.96 -3.24 27.57
CA ILE A 144 -0.68 -3.09 26.84
C ILE A 144 0.03 -1.81 27.32
N ALA A 145 -0.69 -0.72 27.54
CA ALA A 145 -0.15 0.54 28.05
C ALA A 145 0.47 0.43 29.47
N GLN A 146 0.17 -0.64 30.23
CA GLN A 146 0.81 -0.89 31.53
C GLN A 146 2.22 -1.49 31.43
N LEU A 147 2.65 -1.91 30.23
CA LEU A 147 3.96 -2.56 30.04
C LEU A 147 5.14 -1.74 30.55
N PRO A 148 5.26 -0.43 30.28
CA PRO A 148 6.36 0.37 30.82
C PRO A 148 6.36 0.40 32.34
N ALA A 149 5.20 0.40 32.99
CA ALA A 149 5.08 0.38 34.45
C ALA A 149 5.48 -0.99 35.03
N LEU A 150 5.05 -2.09 34.40
CA LEU A 150 5.44 -3.46 34.78
C LEU A 150 6.94 -3.69 34.59
N ALA A 151 7.48 -3.26 33.45
CA ALA A 151 8.90 -3.32 33.15
C ALA A 151 9.71 -2.50 34.15
N SER A 152 9.27 -1.27 34.45
CA SER A 152 9.87 -0.47 35.51
C SER A 152 9.87 -1.24 36.82
N LYS A 153 8.74 -1.82 37.26
CA LYS A 153 8.68 -2.58 38.51
C LYS A 153 9.61 -3.80 38.54
N ARG A 154 9.75 -4.54 37.44
CA ARG A 154 10.57 -5.77 37.38
C ARG A 154 12.06 -5.50 37.16
N LEU A 155 12.38 -4.57 36.27
CA LEU A 155 13.74 -4.32 35.78
C LEU A 155 14.46 -3.21 36.57
N SER A 156 13.73 -2.29 37.22
CA SER A 156 14.34 -1.19 38.01
C SER A 156 15.08 -1.62 39.28
N ARG A 157 15.21 -2.93 39.55
CA ARG A 157 16.00 -3.46 40.67
C ARG A 157 17.47 -3.00 40.63
N TRP A 158 17.93 -2.45 39.51
CA TRP A 158 19.33 -2.09 39.24
C TRP A 158 19.63 -0.59 39.04
N GLY A 159 18.67 0.33 39.20
CA GLY A 159 18.97 1.77 39.22
C GLY A 159 17.94 2.66 38.52
N ARG A 160 18.00 3.96 38.82
CA ARG A 160 17.14 5.04 38.29
C ARG A 160 17.49 5.42 36.83
N ALA A 161 17.51 4.46 35.92
CA ALA A 161 17.58 4.80 34.50
C ALA A 161 16.24 5.43 34.07
N SER A 162 16.29 6.54 33.32
CA SER A 162 15.11 7.22 32.77
C SER A 162 14.46 6.44 31.63
N VAL A 163 15.23 5.57 30.97
CA VAL A 163 14.78 4.67 29.91
C VAL A 163 14.86 3.24 30.42
N VAL A 164 13.74 2.53 30.34
CA VAL A 164 13.69 1.10 30.68
C VAL A 164 13.91 0.33 29.39
N GLU A 165 15.04 -0.37 29.33
CA GLU A 165 15.35 -1.27 28.23
C GLU A 165 15.10 -2.73 28.62
N ALA A 166 14.66 -3.54 27.66
CA ALA A 166 14.42 -4.96 27.84
C ALA A 166 14.81 -5.72 26.56
N THR A 167 15.27 -6.96 26.71
CA THR A 167 15.52 -7.84 25.56
C THR A 167 14.21 -8.41 25.01
N THR A 168 14.24 -8.95 23.79
CA THR A 168 13.05 -9.54 23.14
C THR A 168 12.34 -10.58 24.01
N PRO A 169 13.03 -11.58 24.61
CA PRO A 169 12.38 -12.56 25.49
C PRO A 169 11.77 -11.93 26.76
N GLN A 170 12.42 -10.90 27.32
CA GLN A 170 11.91 -10.18 28.49
C GLN A 170 10.64 -9.40 28.16
N LEU A 171 10.60 -8.74 27.00
CA LEU A 171 9.40 -8.03 26.52
C LEU A 171 8.23 -8.98 26.29
N LEU A 172 8.46 -10.15 25.69
CA LEU A 172 7.42 -11.16 25.51
C LEU A 172 6.86 -11.65 26.86
N GLN A 173 7.75 -11.88 27.85
CA GLN A 173 7.32 -12.27 29.19
C GLN A 173 6.50 -11.16 29.88
N LEU A 174 6.90 -9.90 29.73
CA LEU A 174 6.17 -8.74 30.25
C LEU A 174 4.81 -8.59 29.57
N LEU A 175 4.74 -8.79 28.24
CA LEU A 175 3.50 -8.77 27.47
C LEU A 175 2.54 -9.85 27.94
N GLN A 176 3.03 -11.08 28.13
CA GLN A 176 2.22 -12.19 28.63
C GLN A 176 1.64 -11.90 30.03
N GLU A 177 2.44 -11.31 30.92
CA GLU A 177 1.98 -10.89 32.25
C GLU A 177 0.93 -9.77 32.17
N ALA A 178 1.14 -8.77 31.30
CA ALA A 178 0.22 -7.64 31.14
C ALA A 178 -1.14 -8.08 30.57
N VAL A 179 -1.13 -9.01 29.62
CA VAL A 179 -2.36 -9.58 29.03
C VAL A 179 -3.12 -10.41 30.07
N GLY A 180 -2.39 -11.13 30.94
CA GLY A 180 -2.96 -11.99 31.97
C GLY A 180 -3.46 -13.33 31.42
N GLY A 181 -2.88 -13.81 30.32
CA GLY A 181 -3.29 -15.02 29.61
C GLY A 181 -2.18 -15.58 28.71
N GLU A 182 -2.50 -16.65 27.98
CA GLU A 182 -1.60 -17.20 26.96
C GLU A 182 -1.64 -16.31 25.70
N LEU A 183 -0.47 -15.80 25.31
CA LEU A 183 -0.30 -15.11 24.04
C LEU A 183 -0.36 -16.13 22.91
N ARG A 184 -1.19 -15.88 21.92
CA ARG A 184 -1.23 -16.69 20.71
C ARG A 184 -0.20 -16.19 19.71
N GLU A 185 0.37 -17.12 18.95
CA GLU A 185 1.33 -16.83 17.87
C GLU A 185 2.55 -16.03 18.34
N VAL A 186 3.12 -16.44 19.48
CA VAL A 186 4.31 -15.82 20.09
C VAL A 186 5.47 -15.69 19.10
N TYR A 187 5.60 -16.61 18.15
CA TYR A 187 6.64 -16.57 17.12
C TYR A 187 6.51 -15.35 16.18
N VAL A 188 5.30 -14.89 15.87
CA VAL A 188 5.09 -13.68 15.04
C VAL A 188 5.46 -12.45 15.84
N LEU A 189 5.05 -12.38 17.11
CA LEU A 189 5.44 -11.30 18.03
C LEU A 189 6.96 -11.22 18.22
N GLU A 190 7.62 -12.37 18.33
CA GLU A 190 9.08 -12.46 18.41
C GLU A 190 9.75 -11.92 17.15
N ARG A 191 9.26 -12.29 15.95
CA ARG A 191 9.74 -11.73 14.66
C ARG A 191 9.59 -10.22 14.62
N MET A 192 8.46 -9.68 15.06
CA MET A 192 8.22 -8.23 15.10
C MET A 192 9.21 -7.53 16.04
N LEU A 193 9.41 -8.05 17.24
CA LEU A 193 10.37 -7.48 18.20
C LEU A 193 11.81 -7.55 17.68
N MET A 194 12.19 -8.64 17.02
CA MET A 194 13.48 -8.75 16.34
C MET A 194 13.64 -7.72 15.22
N ALA A 195 12.60 -7.46 14.42
CA ALA A 195 12.65 -6.45 13.37
C ALA A 195 12.83 -5.03 13.94
N ILE A 196 12.25 -4.73 15.11
CA ILE A 196 12.51 -3.47 15.83
C ILE A 196 13.99 -3.39 16.25
N ALA A 197 14.57 -4.50 16.74
CA ALA A 197 15.98 -4.57 17.11
C ALA A 197 16.91 -4.40 15.90
N GLU A 198 16.62 -5.06 14.78
CA GLU A 198 17.36 -4.91 13.52
C GLU A 198 17.29 -3.47 13.00
N SER A 199 16.13 -2.83 13.07
CA SER A 199 15.94 -1.42 12.73
C SER A 199 16.81 -0.50 13.61
N LYS A 200 16.91 -0.80 14.92
CA LYS A 200 17.81 -0.08 15.85
C LYS A 200 19.29 -0.26 15.48
N VAL A 201 19.69 -1.49 15.13
CA VAL A 201 21.06 -1.78 14.67
C VAL A 201 21.37 -1.08 13.35
N ALA A 202 20.45 -1.09 12.38
CA ALA A 202 20.61 -0.44 11.08
C ALA A 202 20.77 1.09 11.18
N ARG A 203 20.20 1.71 12.21
CA ARG A 203 20.38 3.14 12.51
C ARG A 203 21.70 3.46 13.24
N GLY A 204 22.49 2.45 13.61
CA GLY A 204 23.75 2.65 14.32
C GLY A 204 23.57 3.07 15.78
N GLU A 205 22.41 2.80 16.38
CA GLU A 205 22.13 3.11 17.80
C GLU A 205 22.73 2.06 18.76
N VAL A 206 23.37 1.02 18.23
CA VAL A 206 23.95 -0.09 18.99
C VAL A 206 25.47 -0.07 18.86
N ALA A 207 26.17 -0.50 19.90
CA ALA A 207 27.64 -0.57 19.92
C ALA A 207 28.20 -1.51 18.83
N ASP A 208 29.42 -1.23 18.37
CA ASP A 208 30.18 -2.04 17.41
C ASP A 208 31.22 -2.91 18.16
N PRO A 209 31.21 -4.26 18.05
CA PRO A 209 30.32 -5.08 17.22
C PRO A 209 28.91 -5.22 17.81
N PRO A 210 27.86 -5.34 16.96
CA PRO A 210 26.50 -5.50 17.43
C PRO A 210 26.35 -6.83 18.20
N PRO A 211 25.63 -6.84 19.33
CA PRO A 211 25.27 -8.07 20.02
C PRO A 211 24.32 -8.91 19.13
N PRO A 212 24.10 -10.20 19.47
CA PRO A 212 23.05 -10.99 18.84
C PRO A 212 21.71 -10.24 18.88
N ILE A 213 20.92 -10.34 17.81
CA ILE A 213 19.67 -9.55 17.65
C ILE A 213 18.70 -9.75 18.83
N LEU A 214 18.65 -10.95 19.41
CA LEU A 214 17.83 -11.28 20.58
C LEU A 214 18.25 -10.55 21.87
N ASP A 215 19.52 -10.17 21.96
CA ASP A 215 20.12 -9.50 23.12
C ASP A 215 20.19 -7.98 22.95
N VAL A 216 19.76 -7.44 21.79
CA VAL A 216 19.70 -5.99 21.57
C VAL A 216 18.66 -5.39 22.53
N PRO A 217 19.05 -4.46 23.41
CA PRO A 217 18.12 -3.83 24.32
C PRO A 217 17.13 -2.95 23.55
N LEU A 218 15.84 -3.16 23.77
CA LEU A 218 14.74 -2.39 23.20
C LEU A 218 14.16 -1.44 24.23
N ASP A 219 13.88 -0.19 23.83
CA ASP A 219 13.12 0.73 24.68
C ASP A 219 11.70 0.19 24.85
N VAL A 220 11.34 -0.15 26.09
CA VAL A 220 10.04 -0.74 26.42
C VAL A 220 8.90 0.18 25.99
N ARG A 221 9.03 1.50 26.10
CA ARG A 221 7.97 2.43 25.69
C ARG A 221 7.77 2.40 24.18
N MET A 222 8.85 2.38 23.42
CA MET A 222 8.80 2.35 21.96
C MET A 222 8.25 1.00 21.45
N ALA A 223 8.70 -0.10 22.05
CA ALA A 223 8.15 -1.42 21.76
C ALA A 223 6.67 -1.51 22.12
N THR A 224 6.26 -0.98 23.28
CA THR A 224 4.86 -0.94 23.71
C THR A 224 3.99 -0.14 22.74
N ALA A 225 4.46 1.04 22.33
CA ALA A 225 3.80 1.87 21.33
C ALA A 225 3.60 1.12 20.00
N THR A 226 4.66 0.47 19.53
CA THR A 226 4.63 -0.33 18.29
C THR A 226 3.69 -1.53 18.40
N LEU A 227 3.62 -2.19 19.56
CA LEU A 227 2.75 -3.34 19.82
C LEU A 227 1.28 -2.97 20.07
N MET A 228 0.93 -1.68 20.08
CA MET A 228 -0.42 -1.24 20.41
C MET A 228 -1.46 -1.71 19.38
N PHE A 229 -1.03 -2.15 18.20
CA PHE A 229 -1.87 -2.78 17.17
C PHE A 229 -2.59 -4.05 17.63
N LEU A 230 -2.01 -4.78 18.59
CA LEU A 230 -2.61 -5.97 19.18
C LEU A 230 -3.90 -5.64 19.94
N SER A 231 -4.16 -4.36 20.15
CA SER A 231 -5.32 -3.92 20.87
C SER A 231 -6.60 -3.92 20.05
N SER A 232 -7.71 -4.36 20.66
CA SER A 232 -9.04 -4.38 20.06
C SER A 232 -9.80 -3.06 20.06
N GLY A 233 -9.26 -2.01 20.66
CA GLY A 233 -9.89 -0.68 20.68
C GLY A 233 -10.12 -0.08 19.29
N SER A 234 -10.75 1.09 19.24
CA SER A 234 -10.78 1.89 18.01
C SER A 234 -9.36 2.37 17.63
N VAL A 235 -9.16 2.81 16.38
CA VAL A 235 -7.86 3.41 15.99
C VAL A 235 -7.52 4.58 16.89
N VAL A 236 -8.49 5.45 17.16
CA VAL A 236 -8.31 6.65 17.95
C VAL A 236 -7.85 6.26 19.36
N GLU A 237 -8.53 5.31 20.00
CA GLU A 237 -8.14 4.79 21.33
C GLU A 237 -6.72 4.19 21.33
N ARG A 238 -6.34 3.44 20.29
CA ARG A 238 -4.99 2.90 20.17
C ARG A 238 -3.93 3.99 20.01
N LEU A 239 -4.21 5.00 19.19
CA LEU A 239 -3.31 6.13 18.96
C LEU A 239 -3.18 7.01 20.21
N GLU A 240 -4.28 7.24 20.92
CA GLU A 240 -4.28 7.90 22.23
C GLU A 240 -3.45 7.13 23.25
N ALA A 241 -3.63 5.80 23.35
CA ALA A 241 -2.83 4.95 24.22
C ALA A 241 -1.34 4.98 23.84
N MET A 242 -1.04 4.98 22.54
CA MET A 242 0.33 5.09 22.03
C MET A 242 0.96 6.45 22.38
N PHE A 243 0.20 7.54 22.21
CA PHE A 243 0.62 8.89 22.62
C PHE A 243 0.88 8.95 24.13
N ASP A 244 -0.02 8.40 24.95
CA ASP A 244 0.11 8.36 26.40
C ASP A 244 1.32 7.55 26.89
N VAL A 245 1.72 6.51 26.15
CA VAL A 245 2.94 5.72 26.44
C VAL A 245 4.20 6.51 26.10
N LEU A 246 4.18 7.27 24.99
CA LEU A 246 5.35 8.02 24.49
C LEU A 246 5.54 9.37 25.17
N GLN A 247 4.48 9.95 25.73
CA GLN A 247 4.50 11.28 26.33
C GLN A 247 5.59 11.41 27.40
N GLN A 248 6.21 12.58 27.43
CA GLN A 248 7.02 13.03 28.55
C GLN A 248 6.23 14.08 29.30
N GLN A 249 6.23 14.03 30.62
CA GLN A 249 5.69 15.14 31.39
C GLN A 249 6.57 16.36 31.12
N THR A 250 6.00 17.35 30.43
CA THR A 250 6.64 18.64 30.26
C THR A 250 6.47 19.47 31.53
N GLU A 251 7.39 20.40 31.77
CA GLU A 251 7.31 21.32 32.91
C GLU A 251 6.02 22.16 32.89
N ASP A 252 5.48 22.40 31.69
CA ASP A 252 4.26 23.18 31.45
C ASP A 252 2.96 22.42 31.76
N GLY A 253 3.06 21.14 32.14
CA GLY A 253 1.90 20.27 32.38
C GLY A 253 1.10 19.88 31.12
N ARG A 254 1.55 20.31 29.93
CA ARG A 254 0.95 19.92 28.65
C ARG A 254 1.46 18.53 28.24
N ARG A 255 0.55 17.72 27.70
CA ARG A 255 0.91 16.41 27.15
C ARG A 255 1.41 16.61 25.72
N ALA A 256 2.66 16.27 25.47
CA ALA A 256 3.26 16.34 24.15
C ALA A 256 4.26 15.20 23.95
N VAL A 257 4.44 14.78 22.71
CA VAL A 257 5.49 13.85 22.29
C VAL A 257 6.58 14.66 21.60
N SER A 258 7.84 14.43 21.98
CA SER A 258 8.99 15.03 21.30
C SER A 258 9.07 14.52 19.87
N ALA A 259 9.36 15.41 18.91
CA ALA A 259 9.57 15.02 17.52
C ALA A 259 10.68 13.98 17.34
N GLU A 260 11.70 14.00 18.22
CA GLU A 260 12.78 13.01 18.24
C GLU A 260 12.30 11.57 18.47
N LYS A 261 11.12 11.39 19.08
CA LYS A 261 10.53 10.07 19.30
C LYS A 261 9.68 9.58 18.15
N ILE A 262 9.22 10.48 17.29
CA ILE A 262 8.33 10.14 16.18
C ILE A 262 9.10 9.36 15.11
N GLU A 263 10.32 9.78 14.79
CA GLU A 263 11.14 9.08 13.79
C GLU A 263 11.44 7.62 14.20
N PRO A 264 11.94 7.32 15.41
CA PRO A 264 12.12 5.93 15.87
C PRO A 264 10.83 5.12 15.93
N LEU A 265 9.69 5.76 16.26
CA LEU A 265 8.38 5.10 16.24
C LEU A 265 8.01 4.70 14.82
N LEU A 266 8.06 5.63 13.87
CA LEU A 266 7.76 5.35 12.47
C LEU A 266 8.71 4.29 11.90
N ALA A 267 9.99 4.35 12.23
CA ALA A 267 10.96 3.33 11.83
C ALA A 267 10.61 1.95 12.38
N SER A 268 10.05 1.88 13.59
CA SER A 268 9.60 0.63 14.23
C SER A 268 8.29 0.13 13.61
N LEU A 269 7.36 1.02 13.27
CA LEU A 269 6.11 0.68 12.58
C LEU A 269 6.36 0.17 11.14
N ILE A 270 7.31 0.78 10.42
CA ILE A 270 7.74 0.32 9.09
C ILE A 270 8.44 -1.03 9.19
N ALA A 271 9.40 -1.16 10.12
CA ALA A 271 10.13 -2.41 10.30
C ALA A 271 9.23 -3.59 10.68
N THR A 272 8.10 -3.32 11.34
CA THR A 272 7.12 -4.34 11.73
C THR A 272 6.00 -4.54 10.71
N GLY A 273 6.11 -3.98 9.50
CA GLY A 273 5.11 -4.16 8.44
C GLY A 273 3.76 -3.52 8.72
N GLN A 274 3.65 -2.64 9.71
CA GLN A 274 2.38 -1.98 10.07
C GLN A 274 2.03 -0.82 9.13
N VAL A 275 3.00 -0.37 8.32
CA VAL A 275 2.83 0.63 7.27
C VAL A 275 2.72 -0.09 5.92
N PRO A 276 1.64 0.11 5.14
CA PRO A 276 1.46 -0.54 3.85
C PRO A 276 2.60 -0.25 2.86
N PRO A 277 2.99 -1.21 2.01
CA PRO A 277 4.11 -1.06 1.07
C PRO A 277 3.90 0.10 0.10
N GLU A 278 2.64 0.41 -0.28
CA GLU A 278 2.33 1.50 -1.20
C GLU A 278 2.65 2.88 -0.63
N LYS A 279 2.75 2.98 0.70
CA LYS A 279 3.16 4.19 1.43
C LYS A 279 4.66 4.24 1.68
N GLN A 280 5.33 3.09 1.63
CA GLN A 280 6.78 3.01 1.75
C GLN A 280 7.50 3.28 0.42
N VAL A 281 6.81 3.27 -0.72
CA VAL A 281 7.40 3.54 -2.04
C VAL A 281 7.11 4.98 -2.48
N GLU A 282 8.14 5.82 -2.42
CA GLU A 282 8.09 7.21 -2.90
C GLU A 282 8.32 7.26 -4.41
N VAL A 283 7.53 8.08 -5.10
CA VAL A 283 7.75 8.44 -6.49
C VAL A 283 8.58 9.72 -6.54
N ILE A 284 9.86 9.57 -6.81
CA ILE A 284 10.76 10.71 -6.98
C ILE A 284 10.57 11.21 -8.42
N ASN A 285 9.86 12.32 -8.55
CA ASN A 285 9.71 13.03 -9.81
C ASN A 285 10.99 13.82 -10.09
N GLU A 286 11.91 13.29 -10.89
CA GLU A 286 13.10 14.05 -11.36
C GLU A 286 12.76 15.11 -12.43
N GLY A 287 11.46 15.33 -12.65
CA GLY A 287 10.95 16.20 -13.70
C GLY A 287 10.89 15.49 -15.06
N LYS A 288 10.79 16.31 -16.11
CA LYS A 288 10.75 15.84 -17.49
C LYS A 288 12.15 15.83 -18.06
N ASN A 289 12.53 14.77 -18.75
CA ASN A 289 13.77 14.75 -19.54
C ASN A 289 13.72 15.80 -20.68
N GLU A 290 14.82 15.99 -21.41
CA GLU A 290 14.92 16.92 -22.54
C GLU A 290 13.84 16.71 -23.62
N LEU A 291 13.24 15.51 -23.67
CA LEU A 291 12.17 15.13 -24.60
C LEU A 291 10.76 15.33 -24.02
N GLY A 292 10.63 15.86 -22.80
CA GLY A 292 9.34 16.11 -22.15
C GLY A 292 8.73 14.90 -21.43
N PHE A 293 9.41 13.75 -21.39
CA PHE A 293 8.92 12.56 -20.68
C PHE A 293 9.30 12.61 -19.20
N GLY A 294 8.33 12.42 -18.31
CA GLY A 294 8.58 12.27 -16.87
C GLY A 294 9.53 11.11 -16.60
N ARG A 295 10.57 11.37 -15.80
CA ARG A 295 11.43 10.34 -15.23
C ARG A 295 11.02 10.13 -13.78
N ASP A 296 10.05 9.24 -13.62
CA ASP A 296 9.58 8.83 -12.31
C ASP A 296 10.45 7.64 -11.87
N TRP A 297 11.17 7.81 -10.76
CA TRP A 297 11.92 6.72 -10.13
C TRP A 297 11.22 6.31 -8.84
N TYR A 298 11.17 5.01 -8.60
CA TYR A 298 10.59 4.46 -7.38
C TYR A 298 11.72 4.14 -6.41
N ARG A 299 11.59 4.62 -5.17
CA ARG A 299 12.54 4.35 -4.09
C ARG A 299 11.76 4.06 -2.81
N VAL A 300 12.29 3.17 -1.98
CA VAL A 300 11.82 3.01 -0.60
C VAL A 300 12.08 4.32 0.16
N GLN A 301 11.02 4.91 0.71
CA GLN A 301 11.00 6.20 1.38
C GLN A 301 11.79 6.08 2.69
N PRO A 302 12.82 6.90 2.91
CA PRO A 302 13.50 6.94 4.20
C PRO A 302 12.58 7.55 5.26
N VAL A 303 12.64 7.03 6.48
CA VAL A 303 11.79 7.44 7.61
C VAL A 303 11.80 8.95 7.85
N VAL A 304 12.98 9.59 7.74
CA VAL A 304 13.17 11.04 7.92
C VAL A 304 12.28 11.89 7.00
N ARG A 305 11.95 11.39 5.79
CA ARG A 305 11.09 12.16 4.87
C ARG A 305 9.63 12.15 5.26
N LEU A 306 9.18 11.10 5.95
CA LEU A 306 7.81 11.01 6.46
C LEU A 306 7.53 12.05 7.55
N THR A 307 8.55 12.50 8.27
CA THR A 307 8.40 13.44 9.39
C THR A 307 8.59 14.90 9.01
N SER A 308 9.43 15.22 8.03
CA SER A 308 9.96 16.59 7.83
C SER A 308 9.43 17.33 6.60
N ALA A 309 9.31 16.66 5.44
CA ALA A 309 9.10 17.36 4.17
C ALA A 309 7.61 17.52 3.79
N ASP A 310 6.80 16.49 4.04
CA ASP A 310 5.39 16.49 3.64
C ASP A 310 4.48 17.15 4.69
N TRP A 311 4.89 17.17 5.95
CA TRP A 311 4.06 17.67 7.04
C TRP A 311 4.05 19.20 7.12
N ALA A 312 5.22 19.84 7.02
CA ALA A 312 5.31 21.30 6.91
C ALA A 312 4.66 21.83 5.62
N ALA A 313 4.52 20.99 4.59
CA ALA A 313 3.94 21.34 3.31
C ALA A 313 2.42 21.08 3.22
N GLN A 314 1.81 20.35 4.16
CA GLN A 314 0.36 20.17 4.17
C GLN A 314 -0.30 21.48 4.63
N PRO A 315 -1.06 22.18 3.76
CA PRO A 315 -1.83 23.32 4.21
C PRO A 315 -2.80 22.84 5.31
N PRO A 316 -2.98 23.61 6.40
CA PRO A 316 -3.97 23.27 7.42
C PRO A 316 -5.30 23.00 6.72
N ALA A 317 -5.95 21.88 7.08
CA ALA A 317 -7.17 21.40 6.45
C ALA A 317 -8.12 22.58 6.22
N ALA A 318 -8.40 22.86 4.94
CA ALA A 318 -9.13 24.05 4.53
C ALA A 318 -10.32 24.29 5.45
N GLU A 319 -10.35 25.47 6.07
CA GLU A 319 -11.46 25.89 6.90
C GLU A 319 -12.78 25.67 6.14
N PRO A 320 -13.85 25.23 6.84
CA PRO A 320 -15.10 24.85 6.19
C PRO A 320 -15.60 25.98 5.27
N PRO A 321 -16.08 25.63 4.06
CA PRO A 321 -16.49 26.61 3.05
C PRO A 321 -17.70 27.41 3.56
N GLY A 322 -17.43 28.56 4.16
CA GLY A 322 -18.45 29.42 4.75
C GLY A 322 -17.97 30.81 5.17
N ALA A 323 -16.67 31.12 5.10
CA ALA A 323 -16.12 32.44 5.38
C ALA A 323 -15.56 33.08 4.10
N GLU A 324 -16.44 33.38 3.15
CA GLU A 324 -16.13 34.30 2.04
C GLU A 324 -16.22 35.75 2.54
N GLU A 325 -15.21 36.23 3.27
CA GLU A 325 -15.03 37.69 3.41
C GLU A 325 -13.58 38.08 3.13
N ALA A 326 -13.46 39.06 2.25
CA ALA A 326 -12.24 39.52 1.63
C ALA A 326 -11.23 40.05 2.67
N SER A 327 -10.08 39.38 2.80
CA SER A 327 -8.93 39.97 3.46
C SER A 327 -7.64 39.66 2.71
N GLU A 328 -6.80 40.68 2.65
CA GLU A 328 -5.51 40.85 2.00
C GLU A 328 -4.54 39.65 2.16
N PRO A 329 -3.51 39.53 1.29
CA PRO A 329 -2.51 38.46 1.37
C PRO A 329 -1.78 38.49 2.72
N VAL A 330 -2.28 37.70 3.68
CA VAL A 330 -1.64 37.48 4.97
C VAL A 330 -0.34 36.73 4.71
N THR A 331 0.77 37.38 5.04
CA THR A 331 2.12 36.81 5.07
C THR A 331 2.06 35.48 5.81
N ALA A 332 2.38 34.38 5.12
CA ALA A 332 2.31 33.04 5.69
C ALA A 332 3.05 33.02 7.04
N PRO A 333 2.35 32.76 8.16
CA PRO A 333 2.98 32.75 9.46
C PRO A 333 4.06 31.67 9.45
N GLU A 334 5.27 32.07 9.80
CA GLU A 334 6.42 31.19 9.95
C GLU A 334 6.03 30.11 10.98
N SER A 335 5.76 28.90 10.51
CA SER A 335 5.30 27.80 11.34
C SER A 335 6.36 27.52 12.41
N PRO A 336 6.02 27.57 13.71
CA PRO A 336 6.99 27.39 14.77
C PRO A 336 7.67 26.01 14.65
N PRO A 337 8.95 25.90 15.05
CA PRO A 337 9.67 24.63 15.03
C PRO A 337 8.88 23.58 15.81
N LEU A 338 8.61 22.46 15.13
CA LEU A 338 7.76 21.35 15.58
C LEU A 338 8.50 20.44 16.58
N ASP A 339 9.15 21.01 17.59
CA ASP A 339 9.88 20.22 18.60
C ASP A 339 8.94 19.35 19.44
N ARG A 340 7.66 19.72 19.48
CA ARG A 340 6.60 19.07 20.26
C ARG A 340 5.37 18.83 19.39
N VAL A 341 4.84 17.61 19.46
CA VAL A 341 3.63 17.21 18.75
C VAL A 341 2.53 16.92 19.77
N GLU A 342 1.41 17.63 19.63
CA GLU A 342 0.21 17.46 20.45
C GLU A 342 -0.60 16.23 20.00
N LEU A 343 -1.60 15.82 20.81
CA LEU A 343 -2.35 14.57 20.57
C LEU A 343 -3.09 14.59 19.23
N GLU A 344 -3.76 15.68 18.90
CA GLU A 344 -4.54 15.82 17.68
C GLU A 344 -3.63 15.76 16.45
N GLN A 345 -2.47 16.42 16.52
CA GLN A 345 -1.44 16.38 15.48
C GLN A 345 -0.85 14.98 15.32
N PHE A 346 -0.60 14.28 16.42
CA PHE A 346 -0.09 12.92 16.41
C PHE A 346 -1.09 11.94 15.78
N ILE A 347 -2.37 12.04 16.14
CA ILE A 347 -3.44 11.23 15.54
C ILE A 347 -3.56 11.54 14.05
N GLN A 348 -3.61 12.81 13.68
CA GLN A 348 -3.71 13.23 12.28
C GLN A 348 -2.53 12.73 11.45
N MET A 349 -1.31 12.78 11.99
CA MET A 349 -0.10 12.31 11.32
C MET A 349 -0.16 10.80 11.03
N LEU A 350 -0.59 9.99 12.01
CA LEU A 350 -0.59 8.53 11.89
C LEU A 350 -1.82 7.96 11.18
N GLN A 351 -2.94 8.69 11.18
CA GLN A 351 -4.11 8.38 10.36
C GLN A 351 -4.03 8.95 8.95
N GLY A 352 -3.14 9.92 8.73
CA GLY A 352 -2.99 10.61 7.47
C GLY A 352 -2.62 9.67 6.32
N ASP A 353 -2.81 10.17 5.11
CA ASP A 353 -2.51 9.45 3.87
C ASP A 353 -1.04 9.05 3.74
N VAL A 354 -0.14 9.61 4.56
CA VAL A 354 1.31 9.39 4.50
C VAL A 354 1.71 8.10 5.22
N VAL A 355 1.19 7.83 6.42
CA VAL A 355 1.62 6.69 7.25
C VAL A 355 0.62 5.54 7.21
N CYS A 356 -0.68 5.83 7.36
CA CYS A 356 -1.76 4.82 7.41
C CYS A 356 -1.39 3.53 8.14
N ILE A 357 -1.46 3.53 9.46
CA ILE A 357 -1.16 2.31 10.22
C ILE A 357 -2.33 1.31 10.12
N TRP A 358 -2.01 0.01 10.03
CA TRP A 358 -2.94 -1.14 10.11
C TRP A 358 -3.90 -1.32 8.93
N GLY A 359 -3.58 -0.73 7.77
CA GLY A 359 -4.41 -0.88 6.57
C GLY A 359 -5.82 -0.30 6.73
N GLU A 360 -6.07 0.54 7.74
CA GLU A 360 -7.38 1.18 7.88
C GLU A 360 -7.63 2.20 6.75
N CYS A 361 -6.57 2.81 6.21
CA CYS A 361 -6.71 3.53 4.93
C CYS A 361 -7.06 2.60 3.78
N HIS A 362 -6.62 1.32 3.77
CA HIS A 362 -7.06 0.38 2.73
C HIS A 362 -8.56 0.13 2.87
N LEU A 363 -9.08 -0.03 4.08
CA LEU A 363 -10.53 -0.10 4.32
C LEU A 363 -11.26 1.19 3.94
N ILE A 364 -10.64 2.36 4.12
CA ILE A 364 -11.22 3.66 3.72
C ILE A 364 -11.16 3.83 2.19
N HIS A 365 -10.06 3.49 1.54
CA HIS A 365 -9.86 3.55 0.09
C HIS A 365 -10.75 2.54 -0.62
N GLU A 366 -10.85 1.33 -0.11
CA GLU A 366 -11.73 0.30 -0.64
C GLU A 366 -13.20 0.70 -0.46
N ARG A 367 -13.59 1.26 0.70
CA ARG A 367 -14.93 1.85 0.87
C ARG A 367 -15.18 3.00 -0.11
N LYS A 368 -14.22 3.90 -0.32
CA LYS A 368 -14.31 4.98 -1.32
C LYS A 368 -14.42 4.43 -2.74
N ARG A 369 -13.66 3.37 -3.06
CA ARG A 369 -13.69 2.70 -4.36
C ARG A 369 -15.02 2.01 -4.61
N GLN A 370 -15.53 1.26 -3.63
CA GLN A 370 -16.86 0.64 -3.69
C GLN A 370 -17.96 1.68 -3.83
N LYS A 371 -17.88 2.80 -3.10
CA LYS A 371 -18.81 3.92 -3.25
C LYS A 371 -18.77 4.51 -4.66
N LYS A 372 -17.56 4.73 -5.21
CA LYS A 372 -17.39 5.23 -6.58
C LYS A 372 -17.97 4.27 -7.62
N ILE A 373 -17.72 2.97 -7.49
CA ILE A 373 -18.30 1.94 -8.36
C ILE A 373 -19.82 1.95 -8.25
N ALA A 374 -20.38 2.04 -7.04
CA ALA A 374 -21.82 2.13 -6.83
C ALA A 374 -22.43 3.40 -7.45
N GLU A 375 -21.74 4.55 -7.36
CA GLU A 375 -22.13 5.81 -8.00
C GLU A 375 -22.08 5.69 -9.53
N GLU A 376 -21.04 5.10 -10.11
CA GLU A 376 -20.91 4.86 -11.56
C GLU A 376 -22.00 3.90 -12.08
N ILE A 377 -22.33 2.86 -11.32
CA ILE A 377 -23.44 1.95 -11.62
C ILE A 377 -24.77 2.71 -11.57
N ALA A 378 -25.00 3.52 -10.52
CA ALA A 378 -26.21 4.32 -10.38
C ALA A 378 -26.34 5.40 -11.45
N GLU A 379 -25.23 5.99 -11.90
CA GLU A 379 -25.20 6.95 -13.02
C GLU A 379 -25.45 6.24 -14.36
N SER A 380 -24.84 5.08 -14.57
CA SER A 380 -25.08 4.25 -15.76
C SER A 380 -26.53 3.78 -15.86
N ALA A 381 -27.16 3.45 -14.73
CA ALA A 381 -28.58 3.13 -14.64
C ALA A 381 -29.47 4.35 -14.93
N ARG A 382 -29.04 5.56 -14.55
CA ARG A 382 -29.77 6.81 -14.85
C ARG A 382 -29.67 7.22 -16.32
N ASN A 383 -28.55 6.93 -16.99
CA ASN A 383 -28.26 7.42 -18.34
C ASN A 383 -27.92 6.31 -19.37
N PRO A 384 -28.74 5.28 -19.61
CA PRO A 384 -28.37 4.13 -20.45
C PRO A 384 -27.92 4.45 -21.90
N SER A 385 -28.23 5.65 -22.41
CA SER A 385 -27.82 6.11 -23.75
C SER A 385 -26.35 6.52 -23.89
N TRP A 386 -25.62 6.77 -22.79
CA TRP A 386 -24.25 7.27 -22.86
C TRP A 386 -23.25 6.17 -23.25
N SER A 387 -23.37 4.98 -22.67
CA SER A 387 -22.50 3.84 -22.96
C SER A 387 -22.68 3.33 -24.38
N THR A 388 -23.92 3.26 -24.87
CA THR A 388 -24.24 2.85 -26.24
C THR A 388 -23.73 3.85 -27.28
N ARG A 389 -23.80 5.17 -27.01
CA ARG A 389 -23.23 6.17 -27.93
C ARG A 389 -21.70 6.19 -27.93
N ALA A 390 -21.05 6.02 -26.79
CA ALA A 390 -19.59 6.00 -26.71
C ALA A 390 -18.99 4.82 -27.50
N TRP A 391 -19.57 3.62 -27.34
CA TRP A 391 -19.12 2.44 -28.09
C TRP A 391 -19.43 2.55 -29.59
N ASN A 392 -20.59 3.09 -29.97
CA ASN A 392 -20.92 3.31 -31.39
C ASN A 392 -20.04 4.38 -32.05
N ALA A 393 -19.60 5.39 -31.30
CA ALA A 393 -18.67 6.41 -31.80
C ALA A 393 -17.24 5.89 -31.99
N VAL A 394 -16.78 4.97 -31.12
CA VAL A 394 -15.43 4.40 -31.20
C VAL A 394 -15.32 3.29 -32.24
N PHE A 395 -16.33 2.42 -32.34
CA PHE A 395 -16.28 1.26 -33.23
C PHE A 395 -16.92 1.47 -34.60
N GLY A 396 -17.37 2.70 -34.90
CA GLY A 396 -17.76 3.08 -36.25
C GLY A 396 -18.68 2.05 -36.91
N SER A 397 -19.72 1.59 -36.19
CA SER A 397 -20.76 0.79 -36.81
C SER A 397 -21.52 1.70 -37.77
N SER A 398 -21.06 1.74 -39.02
CA SER A 398 -21.77 2.35 -40.15
C SER A 398 -22.95 1.48 -40.62
N GLY A 399 -23.41 0.55 -39.78
CA GLY A 399 -24.66 -0.17 -40.00
C GLY A 399 -25.81 0.80 -39.79
N THR A 400 -26.38 1.29 -40.89
CA THR A 400 -27.70 1.94 -40.90
C THR A 400 -28.66 1.17 -39.98
N PRO A 401 -29.27 1.84 -38.97
CA PRO A 401 -30.26 1.18 -38.13
C PRO A 401 -31.43 0.78 -39.04
N VAL A 402 -31.64 -0.53 -39.19
CA VAL A 402 -32.91 -1.05 -39.70
C VAL A 402 -33.94 -0.66 -38.66
N ALA A 403 -34.79 0.30 -39.02
CA ALA A 403 -35.90 0.74 -38.21
C ALA A 403 -36.91 -0.41 -38.10
N GLU A 404 -36.78 -1.23 -37.07
CA GLU A 404 -37.80 -2.19 -36.69
C GLU A 404 -38.85 -1.46 -35.84
N SER A 405 -39.98 -1.18 -36.49
CA SER A 405 -41.17 -0.55 -35.92
C SER A 405 -41.77 -1.42 -34.83
N ALA A 406 -41.38 -1.20 -33.58
CA ALA A 406 -42.07 -1.74 -32.42
C ALA A 406 -43.27 -0.84 -32.06
N THR A 407 -44.46 -1.35 -32.36
CA THR A 407 -45.76 -0.82 -31.97
C THR A 407 -45.89 -0.80 -30.44
N ALA A 408 -46.07 0.38 -29.86
CA ALA A 408 -46.42 0.54 -28.45
C ALA A 408 -47.90 0.22 -28.20
N PRO A 409 -48.27 -0.46 -27.10
CA PRO A 409 -49.61 -0.36 -26.54
C PRO A 409 -49.64 0.63 -25.37
N ASN A 410 -50.67 1.46 -25.46
CA ASN A 410 -51.28 2.40 -24.52
C ASN A 410 -50.80 2.45 -23.06
N ALA A 411 -50.58 3.69 -22.64
CA ALA A 411 -50.64 4.14 -21.26
C ALA A 411 -52.10 4.08 -20.74
N ASP A 412 -52.29 3.40 -19.62
CA ASP A 412 -53.39 3.68 -18.70
C ASP A 412 -52.83 4.07 -17.34
N ALA A 413 -53.34 5.18 -16.84
CA ALA A 413 -53.01 5.79 -15.57
C ALA A 413 -53.63 4.99 -14.42
N ALA A 414 -52.81 4.57 -13.46
CA ALA A 414 -53.27 4.12 -12.15
C ALA A 414 -52.21 4.42 -11.07
N SER A 415 -52.54 5.41 -10.23
CA SER A 415 -52.26 5.49 -8.79
C SER A 415 -50.93 4.95 -8.24
N LEU A 416 -50.07 5.88 -7.82
CA LEU A 416 -48.96 5.63 -6.87
C LEU A 416 -49.52 5.17 -5.51
N PRO A 417 -49.08 4.02 -4.95
CA PRO A 417 -49.26 3.74 -3.53
C PRO A 417 -48.19 4.49 -2.70
N PRO A 418 -48.43 4.71 -1.39
CA PRO A 418 -47.53 5.44 -0.52
C PRO A 418 -46.20 4.70 -0.33
N VAL A 419 -45.11 5.46 -0.16
CA VAL A 419 -43.79 4.94 0.20
C VAL A 419 -43.86 4.27 1.57
N GLU A 420 -44.07 2.96 1.53
CA GLU A 420 -43.95 2.05 2.66
C GLU A 420 -42.46 1.80 2.91
N ARG A 421 -42.03 1.98 4.15
CA ARG A 421 -40.65 1.82 4.59
C ARG A 421 -40.14 0.42 4.21
N MET A 422 -38.95 0.36 3.63
CA MET A 422 -38.24 -0.89 3.36
C MET A 422 -38.25 -1.77 4.63
N PRO A 423 -38.74 -3.02 4.55
CA PRO A 423 -38.51 -3.97 5.63
C PRO A 423 -37.02 -4.28 5.69
N GLN A 424 -36.47 -4.20 6.90
CA GLN A 424 -35.20 -4.81 7.25
C GLN A 424 -35.18 -6.24 6.70
N GLU A 425 -34.14 -6.55 5.93
CA GLU A 425 -33.78 -7.88 5.49
C GLU A 425 -33.56 -8.73 6.74
N SER A 426 -34.64 -9.38 7.16
CA SER A 426 -34.67 -10.34 8.24
C SER A 426 -33.75 -11.48 7.87
N SER A 427 -32.65 -11.58 8.61
CA SER A 427 -31.79 -12.75 8.73
C SER A 427 -32.61 -13.97 9.13
N LEU A 428 -33.22 -14.63 8.14
CA LEU A 428 -33.67 -15.99 8.26
C LEU A 428 -32.43 -16.89 8.06
N PRO A 429 -32.19 -17.86 8.95
CA PRO A 429 -31.11 -18.80 8.78
C PRO A 429 -31.32 -19.56 7.46
N LYS A 430 -30.38 -19.39 6.53
CA LYS A 430 -30.29 -20.17 5.30
C LYS A 430 -30.32 -21.64 5.73
N SER A 431 -31.41 -22.33 5.38
CA SER A 431 -31.60 -23.75 5.67
C SER A 431 -30.32 -24.51 5.29
N PRO A 432 -29.85 -25.46 6.12
CA PRO A 432 -28.63 -26.19 5.85
C PRO A 432 -28.70 -26.77 4.43
N PRO A 433 -27.65 -26.63 3.60
CA PRO A 433 -27.64 -27.15 2.25
C PRO A 433 -28.00 -28.63 2.30
N SER A 434 -29.02 -29.03 1.53
CA SER A 434 -29.41 -30.42 1.45
C SER A 434 -28.20 -31.24 1.01
N THR A 435 -27.90 -32.31 1.74
CA THR A 435 -26.86 -33.30 1.43
C THR A 435 -26.98 -33.93 0.04
N ALA A 436 -28.06 -33.65 -0.69
CA ALA A 436 -28.29 -34.12 -2.06
C ALA A 436 -27.42 -33.43 -3.13
N ASP A 437 -26.82 -32.27 -2.85
CA ASP A 437 -26.08 -31.47 -3.84
C ASP A 437 -24.55 -31.47 -3.66
N PHE A 438 -24.02 -32.37 -2.83
CA PHE A 438 -22.58 -32.53 -2.56
C PHE A 438 -22.10 -33.96 -2.78
N GLU A 439 -21.06 -34.13 -3.60
CA GLU A 439 -20.37 -35.40 -3.78
C GLU A 439 -18.91 -35.30 -3.27
N PRO A 440 -18.55 -35.96 -2.16
CA PRO A 440 -17.19 -35.92 -1.64
C PRO A 440 -16.22 -36.60 -2.61
N ALA A 441 -15.03 -36.02 -2.79
CA ALA A 441 -13.99 -36.59 -3.64
C ALA A 441 -12.61 -36.22 -3.11
N GLU A 442 -11.70 -37.21 -3.08
CA GLU A 442 -10.34 -37.03 -2.58
C GLU A 442 -9.44 -36.25 -3.55
N SER A 443 -9.76 -36.28 -4.85
CA SER A 443 -9.02 -35.59 -5.90
C SER A 443 -9.91 -35.23 -7.09
N PHE A 444 -9.46 -34.28 -7.89
CA PHE A 444 -10.16 -33.84 -9.10
C PHE A 444 -10.10 -34.93 -10.18
N THR A 445 -11.27 -35.44 -10.56
CA THR A 445 -11.44 -36.50 -11.57
C THR A 445 -11.91 -35.98 -12.94
N GLY A 446 -12.05 -34.65 -13.09
CA GLY A 446 -12.47 -33.98 -14.31
C GLY A 446 -13.73 -33.13 -14.13
N ALA A 447 -14.00 -32.26 -15.10
CA ALA A 447 -15.19 -31.42 -15.08
C ALA A 447 -16.46 -32.26 -15.24
N ARG A 448 -17.47 -31.99 -14.41
CA ARG A 448 -18.80 -32.61 -14.49
C ARG A 448 -19.83 -31.54 -14.83
N GLN A 449 -20.72 -31.84 -15.78
CA GLN A 449 -21.73 -30.88 -16.22
C GLN A 449 -22.70 -30.56 -15.06
N GLY A 450 -22.78 -29.28 -14.69
CA GLY A 450 -23.61 -28.82 -13.56
C GLY A 450 -22.97 -28.99 -12.17
N TYR A 451 -21.66 -29.23 -12.08
CA TYR A 451 -20.94 -29.31 -10.81
C TYR A 451 -19.58 -28.59 -10.85
N VAL A 452 -19.20 -27.99 -9.73
CA VAL A 452 -17.93 -27.31 -9.48
C VAL A 452 -17.15 -28.05 -8.39
N PHE A 453 -15.90 -28.43 -8.69
CA PHE A 453 -15.00 -29.04 -7.71
C PHE A 453 -14.33 -27.98 -6.84
N LYS A 454 -14.60 -27.98 -5.53
CA LYS A 454 -14.02 -27.02 -4.58
C LYS A 454 -13.97 -27.56 -3.16
N LEU A 455 -13.21 -26.90 -2.29
CA LEU A 455 -13.26 -27.09 -0.84
C LEU A 455 -14.39 -26.22 -0.28
N GLY A 456 -15.46 -26.83 0.21
CA GLY A 456 -16.60 -26.13 0.78
C GLY A 456 -16.97 -26.60 2.19
N PRO A 457 -18.14 -26.19 2.73
CA PRO A 457 -18.54 -26.47 4.10
C PRO A 457 -18.67 -27.96 4.42
N MET A 458 -18.93 -28.80 3.41
CA MET A 458 -19.04 -30.25 3.54
C MET A 458 -17.72 -30.99 3.23
N GLY A 459 -16.62 -30.26 2.98
CA GLY A 459 -15.32 -30.80 2.61
C GLY A 459 -14.98 -30.62 1.13
N LEU A 460 -13.92 -31.31 0.69
CA LEU A 460 -13.43 -31.30 -0.69
C LEU A 460 -14.32 -32.21 -1.54
N GLY A 461 -14.87 -31.68 -2.63
CA GLY A 461 -15.74 -32.44 -3.50
C GLY A 461 -16.40 -31.62 -4.59
N TYR A 462 -17.37 -32.23 -5.28
CA TYR A 462 -18.18 -31.60 -6.31
C TYR A 462 -19.45 -31.02 -5.70
N TYR A 463 -19.66 -29.72 -5.88
CA TYR A 463 -20.87 -29.00 -5.48
C TYR A 463 -21.67 -28.70 -6.74
N LYS A 464 -22.99 -28.90 -6.71
CA LYS A 464 -23.85 -28.54 -7.83
C LYS A 464 -23.79 -27.02 -8.10
N ASP A 465 -23.61 -26.65 -9.37
CA ASP A 465 -23.55 -25.25 -9.84
C ASP A 465 -24.94 -24.60 -9.88
#